data_AF-K1SB18-F1
#
_entry.id   AF-K1SB18-F1
#
_cell.length_a   1.000
_cell.length_b   1.000
_cell.length_c   1.000
_cell.angle_alpha   90.00
_cell.angle_beta   90.00
_cell.angle_gamma   90.00
#
_symmetry.space_group_name_H-M   'P 1'
#
loop_
_entity.id
_entity.type
_entity.pdbx_description
1 polymer ?
#
loop_
_entity_poly.entity_id
_entity_poly.type
_entity_poly.pdbx_seq_one_letter_code
_entity_poly.pdbx_strand_id
1 'polypeptide(L)'
;MKGTEKQITWAENIQKTALDTLQRNIDRMKAANVKSYERTIKAFEKCKEELLDCFEKCDDAALYIKNRETFSSRSVLQKANEIELIMTNKELDEQFGK
;
A
#
# COMPACT_ATOMS: atom_id res chain seq x y z
N MET A 1 7.39 9.54 -16.34
CA MET A 1 7.02 8.22 -16.84
C MET A 1 7.18 8.17 -18.34
N LYS A 2 7.90 7.17 -18.87
CA LYS A 2 8.08 6.87 -20.29
C LYS A 2 6.97 5.96 -20.79
N GLY A 3 6.48 6.24 -22.00
CA GLY A 3 5.42 5.49 -22.68
C GLY A 3 4.64 6.38 -23.63
N THR A 4 3.69 5.80 -24.37
CA THR A 4 2.68 6.60 -25.09
C THR A 4 1.77 7.31 -24.09
N GLU A 5 1.14 8.41 -24.48
CA GLU A 5 0.17 9.13 -23.65
C GLU A 5 -0.89 8.18 -23.05
N LYS A 6 -1.43 7.28 -23.88
CA LYS A 6 -2.38 6.25 -23.45
C LYS A 6 -1.81 5.31 -22.38
N GLN A 7 -0.56 4.88 -22.53
CA GLN A 7 0.08 4.01 -21.54
C GLN A 7 0.34 4.75 -20.23
N ILE A 8 0.78 6.01 -20.31
CA ILE A 8 1.03 6.85 -19.13
C ILE A 8 -0.27 7.05 -18.35
N THR A 9 -1.37 7.43 -19.02
CA THR A 9 -2.68 7.57 -18.36
C THR A 9 -3.14 6.27 -17.69
N TRP A 10 -2.89 5.11 -18.30
CA TRP A 10 -3.24 3.83 -17.69
C TRP A 10 -2.40 3.52 -16.46
N ALA A 11 -1.09 3.77 -16.52
CA ALA A 11 -0.19 3.59 -15.39
C ALA A 11 -0.53 4.53 -14.22
N GLU A 12 -0.83 5.81 -14.49
CA GLU A 12 -1.29 6.77 -13.48
C GLU A 12 -2.60 6.32 -12.81
N ASN A 13 -3.55 5.77 -13.58
CA ASN A 13 -4.79 5.22 -13.02
C ASN A 13 -4.54 4.00 -12.12
N ILE A 14 -3.55 3.15 -12.46
CA ILE A 14 -3.13 2.03 -11.61
C ILE A 14 -2.54 2.55 -10.30
N GLN A 15 -1.60 3.50 -10.37
CA GLN A 15 -0.99 4.12 -9.19
C GLN A 15 -2.05 4.77 -8.29
N LYS A 16 -2.96 5.55 -8.88
CA LYS A 16 -4.05 6.21 -8.17
C LYS A 16 -4.97 5.21 -7.48
N THR A 17 -5.36 4.13 -8.17
CA THR A 17 -6.25 3.11 -7.60
C THR A 17 -5.63 2.45 -6.36
N ALA A 18 -4.34 2.13 -6.42
CA ALA A 18 -3.58 1.57 -5.30
C ALA A 18 -3.57 2.53 -4.09
N LEU A 19 -3.19 3.80 -4.32
CA LEU A 19 -3.10 4.80 -3.26
C LEU A 19 -4.47 5.15 -2.66
N ASP A 20 -5.50 5.33 -3.49
CA ASP A 20 -6.87 5.62 -3.06
C ASP A 20 -7.42 4.49 -2.19
N THR A 21 -7.10 3.23 -2.53
CA THR A 21 -7.53 2.07 -1.75
C THR A 21 -7.00 2.14 -0.32
N LEU A 22 -5.71 2.41 -0.15
CA LEU A 22 -5.09 2.51 1.17
C LEU A 22 -5.62 3.74 1.92
N GLN A 23 -5.65 4.90 1.26
CA GLN A 23 -6.08 6.15 1.88
C GLN A 23 -7.52 6.08 2.40
N ARG A 24 -8.46 5.56 1.60
CA ARG A 24 -9.86 5.43 2.03
C ARG A 24 -10.03 4.52 3.24
N ASN A 25 -9.21 3.48 3.38
CA ASN A 25 -9.25 2.60 4.55
C ASN A 25 -8.63 3.29 5.77
N ILE A 26 -7.51 3.99 5.60
CA ILE A 26 -6.91 4.83 6.66
C ILE A 26 -7.93 5.85 7.17
N ASP A 27 -8.58 6.59 6.27
CA ASP A 27 -9.55 7.62 6.64
C ASP A 27 -10.75 7.03 7.38
N ARG A 28 -11.27 5.88 6.94
CA ARG A 28 -12.36 5.17 7.62
C ARG A 28 -11.95 4.71 9.03
N MET A 29 -10.76 4.15 9.19
CA MET A 29 -10.25 3.71 10.49
C MET A 29 -10.00 4.89 11.44
N LYS A 30 -9.43 5.99 10.93
CA LYS A 30 -9.24 7.24 11.68
C LYS A 30 -10.58 7.83 12.10
N ALA A 31 -11.56 7.86 11.20
CA ALA A 31 -12.91 8.36 11.48
C ALA A 31 -13.67 7.49 12.51
N ALA A 32 -13.44 6.17 12.51
CA ALA A 32 -13.99 5.28 13.52
C ALA A 32 -13.42 5.56 14.93
N ASN A 33 -12.21 6.13 15.01
CA ASN A 33 -11.55 6.54 16.26
C ASN A 33 -11.50 5.44 17.33
N VAL A 34 -11.19 4.21 16.90
CA VAL A 34 -11.09 3.03 17.77
C VAL A 34 -9.62 2.68 17.99
N LYS A 35 -9.21 2.53 19.25
CA LYS A 35 -7.82 2.21 19.64
C LYS A 35 -7.27 0.94 18.96
N SER A 36 -8.10 -0.07 18.75
CA SER A 36 -7.68 -1.31 18.09
C SER A 36 -7.20 -1.11 16.65
N TYR A 37 -7.58 -0.01 15.99
CA TYR A 37 -7.12 0.28 14.62
C TYR A 37 -5.76 0.99 14.57
N GLU A 38 -5.17 1.41 15.69
CA GLU A 38 -3.89 2.15 15.67
C GLU A 38 -2.77 1.37 14.94
N ARG A 39 -2.69 0.06 15.17
CA ARG A 39 -1.69 -0.79 14.50
C ARG A 39 -2.00 -0.95 13.01
N THR A 40 -3.26 -1.24 12.68
CA THR A 40 -3.71 -1.39 11.29
C THR A 40 -3.47 -0.10 10.49
N ILE A 41 -3.76 1.08 11.07
CA ILE A 41 -3.50 2.38 10.45
C ILE A 41 -2.00 2.53 10.13
N LYS A 42 -1.10 2.25 11.08
CA LYS A 42 0.35 2.32 10.86
C LYS A 42 0.82 1.38 9.75
N ALA A 43 0.28 0.17 9.69
CA ALA A 43 0.62 -0.80 8.66
C ALA A 43 0.17 -0.32 7.26
N PHE A 44 -1.02 0.28 7.16
CA PHE A 44 -1.52 0.85 5.92
C PHE A 44 -0.74 2.09 5.48
N GLU A 45 -0.36 2.97 6.42
CA GLU A 45 0.51 4.12 6.16
C GLU A 45 1.87 3.66 5.63
N LYS A 46 2.49 2.67 6.28
CA LYS A 46 3.75 2.08 5.80
C LYS A 46 3.62 1.43 4.42
N CYS A 47 2.52 0.71 4.16
CA CYS A 47 2.27 0.15 2.83
C CYS A 47 2.16 1.25 1.75
N LYS A 48 1.55 2.40 2.11
CA LYS A 48 1.43 3.55 1.21
C LYS A 48 2.79 4.19 0.93
N GLU A 49 3.64 4.33 1.95
CA GLU A 49 5.01 4.83 1.82
C GLU A 49 5.86 3.92 0.91
N GLU A 50 5.81 2.60 1.11
CA GLU A 50 6.51 1.62 0.27
C GLU A 50 6.04 1.67 -1.20
N LEU A 51 4.74 1.91 -1.44
CA LEU A 51 4.21 2.08 -2.79
C LEU A 51 4.68 3.38 -3.44
N LEU A 52 4.70 4.50 -2.71
CA LEU A 52 5.19 5.77 -3.24
C LEU A 52 6.66 5.67 -3.65
N ASP A 53 7.51 5.07 -2.80
CA ASP A 53 8.91 4.81 -3.13
C ASP A 53 9.07 3.88 -4.35
N CYS A 54 8.21 2.86 -4.47
CA CYS A 54 8.17 2.01 -5.67
C CYS A 54 7.81 2.81 -6.93
N PHE A 55 6.85 3.74 -6.83
CA PHE A 55 6.40 4.54 -7.95
C PHE A 55 7.44 5.56 -8.41
N GLU A 56 8.17 6.17 -7.49
CA GLU A 56 9.27 7.09 -7.80
C GLU A 56 10.41 6.39 -8.54
N LYS A 57 10.66 5.11 -8.23
CA LYS A 57 11.74 4.32 -8.84
C LYS A 57 11.40 3.74 -10.22
N CYS A 58 10.13 3.70 -10.61
CA CYS A 58 9.70 3.11 -11.88
C CYS A 58 9.17 4.16 -12.85
N ASP A 59 9.98 4.48 -13.85
CA ASP A 59 9.70 5.46 -14.91
C ASP A 59 9.16 4.80 -16.21
N ASP A 60 8.63 3.57 -16.18
CA ASP A 60 8.14 2.88 -17.39
C ASP A 60 6.66 2.47 -17.25
N ALA A 61 5.80 3.10 -18.06
CA ALA A 61 4.36 2.83 -18.08
C ALA A 61 4.01 1.38 -18.44
N ALA A 62 4.80 0.74 -19.31
CA ALA A 62 4.54 -0.64 -19.72
C ALA A 62 4.73 -1.63 -18.56
N LEU A 63 5.64 -1.34 -17.62
CA LEU A 63 5.85 -2.17 -16.44
C LEU A 63 4.65 -2.12 -15.49
N TYR A 64 4.03 -0.95 -15.29
CA TYR A 64 2.81 -0.85 -14.49
C TYR A 64 1.66 -1.64 -15.12
N ILE A 65 1.46 -1.50 -16.43
CA ILE A 65 0.37 -2.20 -17.15
C ILE A 65 0.58 -3.71 -17.09
N LYS A 66 1.83 -4.18 -17.31
CA LYS A 66 2.19 -5.59 -17.25
C LYS A 66 1.96 -6.18 -15.86
N ASN A 67 2.27 -5.42 -14.81
CA ASN A 67 2.17 -5.86 -13.41
C ASN A 67 0.94 -5.29 -12.68
N ARG A 68 -0.11 -4.89 -13.41
CA ARG A 68 -1.27 -4.18 -12.84
C ARG A 68 -1.94 -4.91 -11.68
N GLU A 69 -1.92 -6.24 -11.68
CA GLU A 69 -2.54 -7.07 -10.64
C GLU A 69 -1.83 -6.91 -9.28
N THR A 70 -0.52 -6.63 -9.29
CA THR A 70 0.27 -6.32 -8.09
C THR A 70 -0.23 -5.05 -7.41
N PHE A 71 -0.77 -4.11 -8.18
CA PHE A 71 -1.28 -2.82 -7.70
C PHE A 71 -2.81 -2.80 -7.56
N SER A 72 -3.48 -3.94 -7.74
CA SER A 72 -4.93 -4.04 -7.54
C SER A 72 -5.29 -3.75 -6.07
N SER A 73 -6.50 -3.27 -5.83
CA SER A 73 -7.01 -3.02 -4.47
C SER A 73 -6.85 -4.24 -3.56
N ARG A 74 -7.07 -5.45 -4.09
CA ARG A 74 -6.90 -6.71 -3.34
C ARG A 74 -5.44 -6.90 -2.91
N SER A 75 -4.50 -6.76 -3.84
CA SER A 75 -3.08 -7.00 -3.59
C SER A 75 -2.49 -5.99 -2.60
N VAL A 76 -2.85 -4.70 -2.72
CA VAL A 76 -2.34 -3.68 -1.79
C VAL A 76 -2.91 -3.83 -0.39
N LEU A 77 -4.17 -4.25 -0.26
CA LEU A 77 -4.77 -4.56 1.05
C LEU A 77 -4.12 -5.80 1.68
N GLN A 78 -3.85 -6.84 0.89
CA GLN A 78 -3.13 -8.02 1.37
C GLN A 78 -1.75 -7.63 1.90
N LYS A 79 -1.00 -6.81 1.14
CA LYS A 79 0.32 -6.33 1.56
C LYS A 79 0.28 -5.53 2.86
N ALA A 80 -0.71 -4.65 3.02
CA ALA A 80 -0.88 -3.89 4.26
C ALA A 80 -1.15 -4.80 5.47
N ASN A 81 -1.98 -5.84 5.29
CA ASN A 81 -2.23 -6.85 6.35
C ASN A 81 -0.98 -7.68 6.67
N GLU A 82 -0.16 -8.02 5.68
CA GLU A 82 1.12 -8.70 5.89
C GLU A 82 2.07 -7.83 6.72
N ILE A 83 2.13 -6.52 6.45
CA ILE A 83 2.92 -5.56 7.24
C ILE A 83 2.42 -5.53 8.69
N GLU A 84 1.10 -5.50 8.91
CA GLU A 84 0.52 -5.54 10.26
C GLU A 84 0.89 -6.81 11.03
N LEU A 85 0.88 -7.97 10.35
CA LEU A 85 1.28 -9.25 10.94
C LEU A 85 2.77 -9.23 11.34
N ILE A 86 3.64 -8.72 10.48
CA ILE A 86 5.07 -8.58 10.76
C ILE A 86 5.30 -7.67 11.96
N MET A 87 4.61 -6.52 12.03
CA MET A 87 4.68 -5.61 13.17
C MET A 87 4.25 -6.29 14.46
N THR A 88 3.16 -7.07 14.42
CA THR A 88 2.65 -7.81 15.56
C THR A 88 3.64 -8.84 16.07
N ASN A 89 4.23 -9.64 15.17
CA ASN A 89 5.22 -10.64 15.55
C ASN A 89 6.47 -9.99 16.17
N LYS A 90 6.94 -8.88 15.59
CA LYS A 90 8.09 -8.13 16.12
C LYS A 90 7.81 -7.61 17.55
N GLU A 91 6.62 -7.05 17.80
CA GLU A 91 6.23 -6.59 19.14
C GLU A 91 6.16 -7.75 20.15
N LEU A 92 5.73 -8.94 19.72
CA LEU A 92 5.70 -10.14 20.56
C LEU A 92 7.11 -10.65 20.86
N ASP A 93 7.99 -10.69 19.86
CA ASP A 93 9.39 -11.08 20.03
C ASP A 93 10.11 -10.12 20.99
N GLU A 94 9.85 -8.82 20.92
CA GLU A 94 10.40 -7.84 21.86
C GLU A 94 9.85 -7.98 23.29
N GLN A 95 8.62 -8.46 23.45
CA GLN A 95 7.99 -8.64 24.77
C GLN A 95 8.33 -9.97 25.44
N PHE A 96 8.50 -11.03 24.65
CA PHE A 96 8.59 -12.42 25.15
C PHE A 96 9.84 -13.17 24.68
N GLY A 97 10.63 -12.60 23.77
CA GLY A 97 11.95 -13.11 23.39
C GLY A 97 12.93 -12.97 24.56
N LYS A 98 13.42 -14.10 25.06
CA LYS A 98 14.46 -14.17 26.10
C LYS A 98 15.82 -13.72 25.59
#